data_AF-A0A662S7C2-F1
#
_entry.id   AF-A0A662S7C2-F1
#
_cell.length_a   1.000
_cell.length_b   1.000
_cell.length_c   1.000
_cell.angle_alpha   90.00
_cell.angle_beta   90.00
_cell.angle_gamma   90.00
#
_symmetry.space_group_name_H-M   'P 1'
#
loop_
_entity.id
_entity.type
_entity.pdbx_description
1 polymer ?
#
loop_
_entity_poly.entity_id
_entity_poly.type
_entity_poly.pdbx_seq_one_letter_code
_entity_poly.pdbx_strand_id
1 'polypeptide(L)' 'MGNLGAESGDVEIDATGLVVAPGFINVHSHSDMALFANQRATNLVVQGITTELVGNCGWSLAPTTPEVVEQVLKRRIFPP' A
#
# COMPACT_ATOMS: atom_id res chain seq x y z
N MET A 1 -21.67 5.19 -7.65
CA MET A 1 -21.77 4.16 -6.59
C MET A 1 -23.14 3.52 -6.66
N GLY A 2 -23.23 2.23 -6.35
CA GLY A 2 -24.28 1.33 -6.81
C GLY A 2 -25.70 1.68 -6.34
N ASN A 3 -26.68 1.07 -7.01
CA ASN A 3 -28.09 1.08 -6.62
C ASN A 3 -28.39 -0.22 -5.86
N LEU A 4 -28.74 -0.10 -4.57
CA LEU A 4 -29.11 -1.23 -3.71
C LEU A 4 -30.63 -1.45 -3.63
N GLY A 5 -31.43 -0.63 -4.32
CA GLY A 5 -32.89 -0.74 -4.27
C GLY A 5 -33.43 -0.60 -2.84
N ALA A 6 -34.16 -1.62 -2.37
CA ALA A 6 -34.73 -1.70 -1.03
C ALA A 6 -34.00 -2.73 -0.13
N GLU A 7 -32.77 -3.12 -0.50
CA GLU A 7 -31.98 -4.07 0.26
C GLU A 7 -31.44 -3.43 1.55
N SER A 8 -31.46 -4.19 2.64
CA SER A 8 -30.86 -3.83 3.94
C SER A 8 -29.62 -4.68 4.22
N GLY A 9 -28.62 -4.11 4.87
CA GLY A 9 -27.41 -4.82 5.29
C GLY A 9 -27.48 -5.28 6.75
N ASP A 10 -26.71 -6.30 7.12
CA ASP A 10 -26.50 -6.69 8.52
C ASP A 10 -25.90 -5.53 9.36
N VAL A 11 -25.16 -4.64 8.69
CA VAL A 11 -24.57 -3.42 9.26
C VAL A 11 -24.83 -2.26 8.31
N GLU A 12 -25.45 -1.21 8.82
CA GLU A 12 -25.67 0.05 8.11
C GLU A 12 -24.88 1.16 8.81
N ILE A 13 -24.14 1.95 8.03
CA ILE A 13 -23.29 3.03 8.52
C ILE A 13 -23.80 4.34 7.94
N ASP A 14 -24.15 5.30 8.81
CA ASP A 14 -24.53 6.64 8.39
C ASP A 14 -23.29 7.43 7.94
N ALA A 15 -23.24 7.74 6.64
CA ALA A 15 -22.20 8.56 6.02
C ALA A 15 -22.73 9.94 5.57
N THR A 16 -23.84 10.41 6.16
CA THR A 16 -24.45 11.70 5.81
C THR A 16 -23.44 12.84 5.96
N GLY A 17 -23.31 13.66 4.90
CA GLY A 17 -22.35 14.77 4.87
C GLY A 17 -20.90 14.37 4.62
N LEU A 18 -20.62 13.07 4.41
CA LEU A 18 -19.30 12.55 4.05
C LEU A 18 -19.28 12.06 2.59
N VAL A 19 -18.09 11.79 2.07
CA VAL A 19 -17.90 11.17 0.76
C VAL A 19 -17.58 9.69 0.94
N VAL A 20 -18.37 8.83 0.29
CA VAL A 20 -18.00 7.43 0.08
C VAL A 20 -17.31 7.33 -1.27
N ALA A 21 -16.13 6.71 -1.28
CA ALA A 21 -15.33 6.53 -2.48
C ALA A 21 -14.67 5.14 -2.44
N PRO A 22 -14.26 4.59 -3.60
CA PRO A 22 -13.30 3.49 -3.60
C PRO A 22 -12.05 3.89 -2.82
N GLY A 23 -11.42 2.93 -2.16
CA GLY A 23 -10.15 3.17 -1.49
C GLY A 23 -9.07 3.64 -2.49
N PHE A 24 -8.16 4.48 -2.02
CA PHE A 24 -7.10 5.02 -2.86
C PHE A 24 -6.05 3.95 -3.19
N ILE A 25 -5.49 4.07 -4.39
CA ILE A 25 -4.40 3.21 -4.88
C ILE A 25 -3.12 4.05 -4.86
N ASN A 26 -2.18 3.68 -3.99
CA ASN A 26 -0.86 4.29 -3.97
C ASN A 26 0.03 3.64 -5.04
N VAL A 27 0.23 4.32 -6.16
CA VAL A 27 0.98 3.78 -7.31
C VAL A 27 2.49 3.85 -7.13
N HIS A 28 2.99 4.52 -6.09
CA HIS A 28 4.41 4.70 -5.86
C HIS A 28 4.75 4.53 -4.39
N SER A 29 5.19 3.32 -4.04
CA SER A 29 5.50 2.94 -2.67
C SER A 29 6.81 2.18 -2.55
N HIS A 30 7.40 2.27 -1.36
CA HIS A 30 8.57 1.53 -0.91
C HIS A 30 8.26 0.69 0.35
N SER A 31 6.99 0.36 0.56
CA SER A 31 6.53 -0.48 1.66
C SER A 31 6.92 -1.97 1.54
N ASP A 32 7.69 -2.34 0.50
CA ASP A 32 8.12 -3.72 0.17
C ASP A 32 8.58 -4.52 1.39
N MET A 33 9.28 -3.86 2.33
CA MET A 33 9.73 -4.46 3.59
C MET A 33 8.91 -4.00 4.80
N ALA A 34 8.39 -2.77 4.77
CA ALA A 34 7.75 -2.14 5.92
C ALA A 34 6.50 -2.90 6.39
N LEU A 35 5.74 -3.49 5.46
CA LEU A 35 4.55 -4.28 5.78
C LEU A 35 4.87 -5.55 6.58
N PHE A 36 6.05 -6.16 6.38
CA PHE A 36 6.47 -7.32 7.18
C PHE A 36 6.79 -6.94 8.62
N ALA A 37 7.31 -5.73 8.84
CA ALA A 37 7.60 -5.21 10.19
C ALA A 37 6.35 -4.65 10.88
N ASN A 38 5.42 -4.05 10.13
CA ASN A 38 4.18 -3.49 10.65
C ASN A 38 3.01 -3.71 9.68
N GLN A 39 2.28 -4.79 9.91
CA GLN A 39 1.14 -5.18 9.07
C GLN A 39 -0.08 -4.26 9.25
N ARG A 40 -0.11 -3.40 10.28
CA ARG A 40 -1.23 -2.46 10.46
C ARG A 40 -1.25 -1.34 9.43
N ALA A 41 -0.11 -1.06 8.80
CA ALA A 41 0.00 -0.08 7.72
C ALA A 41 -0.68 1.28 8.06
N THR A 42 -0.67 1.68 9.34
CA THR A 42 -1.53 2.76 9.83
C THR A 42 -1.25 4.08 9.12
N ASN A 43 0.01 4.33 8.76
CA ASN A 43 0.42 5.49 7.96
C ASN A 43 -0.29 5.57 6.60
N LEU A 44 -0.72 4.44 6.03
CA LEU A 44 -1.41 4.36 4.74
C LEU A 44 -2.94 4.35 4.92
N VAL A 45 -3.43 3.50 5.82
CA VAL A 45 -4.86 3.29 6.03
C VAL A 45 -5.57 4.57 6.46
N VAL A 46 -4.96 5.38 7.34
CA VAL A 46 -5.57 6.65 7.79
C VAL A 46 -5.66 7.71 6.69
N GLN A 47 -4.95 7.53 5.57
CA GLN A 47 -5.04 8.39 4.40
C GLN A 47 -6.06 7.88 3.37
N GLY A 48 -6.73 6.75 3.64
CA GLY A 48 -7.66 6.11 2.72
C GLY A 48 -7.01 5.19 1.68
N ILE A 49 -5.71 4.88 1.81
CA ILE A 49 -5.01 3.94 0.92
C ILE A 49 -5.47 2.52 1.26
N THR A 50 -5.88 1.78 0.23
CA THR A 50 -6.32 0.37 0.34
C THR A 50 -5.49 -0.59 -0.50
N THR A 51 -4.70 -0.07 -1.43
CA THR A 51 -3.82 -0.87 -2.29
C THR A 51 -2.55 -0.10 -2.60
N GLU A 52 -1.42 -0.79 -2.67
CA GLU A 52 -0.13 -0.21 -3.08
C GLU A 52 0.50 -0.99 -4.22
N LEU A 53 1.18 -0.27 -5.11
CA LEU A 53 2.15 -0.82 -6.05
C LEU A 53 3.56 -0.60 -5.48
N VAL A 54 4.25 -1.69 -5.15
CA VAL A 54 5.61 -1.69 -4.58
C VAL A 54 6.66 -2.05 -5.66
N GLY A 55 7.94 -2.07 -5.30
CA GLY A 55 9.03 -2.39 -6.26
C GLY A 55 9.47 -1.20 -7.12
N ASN A 56 9.30 0.02 -6.60
CA ASN A 56 9.58 1.25 -7.35
C ASN A 56 11.06 1.64 -7.36
N CYS A 57 11.42 2.58 -8.24
CA CYS A 57 12.76 3.19 -8.31
C CYS A 57 13.92 2.20 -8.54
N GLY A 58 13.65 1.09 -9.21
CA GLY A 58 14.66 0.07 -9.52
C GLY A 58 15.06 -0.80 -8.31
N TRP A 59 14.23 -0.84 -7.27
CA TRP A 59 14.42 -1.65 -6.09
C TRP A 59 13.14 -2.37 -5.69
N SER A 60 13.25 -3.65 -5.34
CA SER A 60 12.18 -4.49 -4.80
C SER A 60 12.74 -5.44 -3.76
N LEU A 61 11.88 -6.02 -2.91
CA LEU A 61 12.31 -7.03 -1.94
C LEU A 61 12.84 -8.31 -2.60
N ALA A 62 12.20 -8.73 -3.71
CA ALA A 62 12.53 -9.95 -4.43
C ALA A 62 12.83 -9.67 -5.91
N PRO A 63 13.70 -10.47 -6.56
CA PRO A 63 14.43 -11.62 -6.01
C PRO A 63 15.56 -11.22 -5.06
N THR A 64 15.85 -12.06 -4.06
CA THR A 64 16.91 -11.82 -3.07
C THR A 64 18.05 -12.83 -3.26
N THR A 65 18.80 -12.70 -4.35
CA THR A 65 20.02 -13.50 -4.55
C THR A 65 21.23 -12.82 -3.89
N PRO A 66 22.32 -13.54 -3.56
CA PRO A 66 23.54 -12.93 -3.02
C PRO A 66 24.06 -11.77 -3.89
N GLU A 67 24.00 -11.89 -5.21
CA GLU A 67 24.44 -10.86 -6.15
C GLU A 67 23.57 -9.61 -6.08
N VAL A 68 22.24 -9.76 -6.00
CA VAL A 68 21.29 -8.64 -5.87
C VAL A 68 21.50 -7.91 -4.54
N VAL A 69 21.68 -8.66 -3.45
CA VAL A 69 21.94 -8.08 -2.13
C VAL A 69 23.24 -7.27 -2.15
N GLU A 70 24.32 -7.81 -2.72
CA GLU A 70 25.59 -7.10 -2.85
C GLU A 70 25.45 -5.81 -3.67
N GLN A 71 24.72 -5.85 -4.80
CA GLN A 71 24.46 -4.67 -5.63
C GLN A 71 23.67 -3.58 -4.89
N VAL A 72 22.61 -3.96 -4.16
CA VAL A 72 21.79 -3.02 -3.38
C VAL A 72 22.61 -2.39 -2.26
N LEU A 73 23.41 -3.18 -1.54
CA LEU A 73 24.28 -2.68 -0.47
C LEU A 73 25.32 -1.69 -1.01
N LYS A 74 25.98 -2.00 -2.14
CA LYS A 74 26.91 -1.08 -2.80
C LYS A 74 26.23 0.23 -3.17
N ARG A 75 25.05 0.19 -3.80
CA ARG A 75 24.33 1.40 -4.24
C ARG A 75 23.78 2.26 -3.10
N ARG A 76 23.35 1.66 -1.99
CA ARG A 76 22.74 2.38 -0.86
C ARG A 76 23.77 2.92 0.15
N ILE A 77 24.85 2.19 0.40
CA ILE A 77 25.86 2.55 1.41
C ILE A 77 27.01 3.36 0.79
N PHE A 78 27.35 3.09 -0.48
CA PHE A 78 28.41 3.77 -1.22
C PHE A 78 27.88 4.27 -2.57
N PRO A 79 26.99 5.27 -2.59
CA PRO A 79 26.59 5.90 -3.85
C PRO A 79 27.83 6.54 -4.53
N PRO A 80 27.86 6.64 -5.87
CA PRO A 80 28.88 7.41 -6.57
C PRO A 80 28.85 8.89 -6.18
#